data_AF-A0A9D2NEB4-F1
#
_entry.id   AF-A0A9D2NEB4-F1
#
_cell.length_a   1.000
_cell.length_b   1.000
_cell.length_c   1.000
_cell.angle_alpha   90.00
_cell.angle_beta   90.00
_cell.angle_gamma   90.00
#
_symmetry.space_group_name_H-M   'P 1'
#
loop_
_entity.id
_entity.type
_entity.pdbx_description
1 polymer ?
#
loop_
_entity_poly.entity_id
_entity_poly.type
_entity_poly.pdbx_seq_one_letter_code
_entity_poly.pdbx_strand_id
1 'polypeptide(L)'
;MLRHIALRITEKLKSAYPQAVWQWRDKPVLSSILAGNTIRICVENMAQYTHADIFFDRFGRIHIEPMVVGEFLPQEKKDSSSEGEGSGEPPVIDVRVWYELIGQKVLEEQITDLNANGHSRLSVKENGDIVIMRQKKEVFRAHLESFPEKSHWQELLAVLSEDELKGRIAGNQLQISWV
;
A
#
# COMPACT_ATOMS: atom_id res chain seq x y z
N MET A 1 -4.32 11.53 30.20
CA MET A 1 -2.97 11.00 29.86
C MET A 1 -2.67 10.95 28.37
N LEU A 2 -3.42 10.25 27.50
CA LEU A 2 -3.13 10.20 26.04
C LEU A 2 -3.01 11.58 25.39
N ARG A 3 -3.86 12.53 25.80
CA ARG A 3 -3.81 13.91 25.32
C ARG A 3 -2.48 14.61 25.63
N HIS A 4 -1.88 14.37 26.80
CA HIS A 4 -0.57 14.95 27.15
C HIS A 4 0.54 14.33 26.31
N ILE A 5 0.47 13.03 26.04
CA ILE A 5 1.40 12.33 25.14
C ILE A 5 1.29 12.91 23.72
N ALA A 6 0.07 13.09 23.20
CA ALA A 6 -0.16 13.69 21.88
C ALA A 6 0.38 15.13 21.79
N LEU A 7 0.19 15.95 22.83
CA LEU A 7 0.74 17.31 22.87
C LEU A 7 2.27 17.29 22.84
N ARG A 8 2.92 16.42 23.63
CA ARG A 8 4.39 16.28 23.61
C ARG A 8 4.93 15.81 22.26
N ILE A 9 4.24 14.89 21.58
CA ILE A 9 4.58 14.46 20.21
C ILE A 9 4.50 15.66 19.27
N THR A 10 3.40 16.42 19.34
CA THR A 10 3.17 17.61 18.49
C THR A 10 4.23 18.67 18.71
N GLU A 11 4.58 18.99 19.96
CA GLU A 11 5.64 19.95 20.30
C GLU A 11 6.99 19.54 19.72
N LYS A 12 7.33 18.25 19.82
CA LYS A 12 8.58 17.73 19.28
C LYS A 12 8.63 17.74 17.76
N LEU A 13 7.56 17.33 17.09
CA LEU A 13 7.46 17.39 15.63
C LEU A 13 7.56 18.85 15.15
N LYS A 14 6.81 19.77 15.76
CA LYS A 14 6.79 21.18 15.37
C LYS A 14 8.10 21.92 15.67
N SER A 15 8.89 21.46 16.64
CA SER A 15 10.22 22.00 16.89
C SER A 15 11.18 21.77 15.72
N ALA A 16 11.00 20.71 14.93
CA ALA A 16 11.81 20.41 13.75
C ALA A 16 11.09 20.80 12.44
N TYR A 17 9.76 20.69 12.41
CA TYR A 17 8.92 20.92 11.25
C TYR A 17 7.68 21.74 11.65
N PRO A 18 7.73 23.08 11.57
CA PRO A 18 6.68 23.95 12.13
C PRO A 18 5.26 23.67 11.60
N GLN A 19 5.16 23.19 10.35
CA GLN A 19 3.90 22.87 9.68
C GLN A 19 3.51 21.38 9.78
N ALA A 20 4.24 20.57 10.56
CA ALA A 20 3.97 19.14 10.68
C ALA A 20 2.57 18.86 11.24
N VAL A 21 1.88 17.94 10.57
CA VAL A 21 0.60 17.37 10.98
C VAL A 21 0.80 15.87 11.13
N TRP A 22 0.07 15.23 12.05
CA TRP A 22 0.22 13.80 12.29
C TRP A 22 -1.07 13.17 12.82
N GLN A 23 -1.22 11.87 12.60
CA GLN A 23 -2.38 11.09 13.03
C GLN A 23 -1.96 9.71 13.58
N TRP A 24 -2.76 9.17 14.50
CA TRP A 24 -2.58 7.78 14.95
C TRP A 24 -3.01 6.84 13.83
N ARG A 25 -2.17 5.86 13.48
CA ARG A 25 -2.56 4.77 12.57
C ARG A 25 -3.60 3.88 13.24
N ASP A 26 -3.26 3.39 14.43
CA ASP A 26 -4.15 2.69 15.34
C ASP A 26 -4.08 3.38 16.69
N LYS A 27 -5.23 3.64 17.32
CA LYS A 27 -5.26 4.37 18.60
C LYS A 27 -4.58 3.52 19.69
N PRO A 28 -3.42 3.94 20.23
CA PRO A 28 -2.68 3.11 21.16
C PRO A 28 -3.33 3.08 22.55
N VAL A 29 -3.16 1.96 23.25
CA VAL A 29 -3.52 1.82 24.66
C VAL A 29 -2.39 2.41 25.51
N LEU A 30 -2.73 3.16 26.56
CA LEU A 30 -1.77 3.85 27.43
C LEU A 30 -0.70 2.92 28.04
N SER A 31 -1.10 1.72 28.43
CA SER A 31 -0.21 0.71 29.00
C SER A 31 0.91 0.34 28.03
N SER A 32 0.63 0.21 26.74
CA SER A 32 1.63 -0.08 25.71
C SER A 32 2.67 1.03 25.58
N ILE A 33 2.22 2.29 25.66
CA ILE A 33 3.12 3.45 25.58
C ILE A 33 4.06 3.51 26.79
N LEU A 34 3.50 3.29 27.98
CA LEU A 34 4.26 3.33 29.24
C LEU A 34 5.18 2.11 29.41
N ALA A 35 4.86 0.99 28.77
CA ALA A 35 5.73 -0.18 28.69
C ALA A 35 6.95 0.04 27.78
N GLY A 36 7.05 1.18 27.09
CA GLY A 36 8.15 1.50 26.19
C GLY A 36 7.99 0.91 24.80
N ASN A 37 6.79 0.43 24.43
CA ASN A 37 6.55 -0.10 23.10
C ASN A 37 6.60 1.01 22.05
N THR A 38 7.12 0.66 20.88
CA THR A 38 7.13 1.54 19.73
C THR A 38 5.75 1.69 19.13
N ILE A 39 5.36 2.93 18.82
CA ILE A 39 4.07 3.28 18.24
C ILE A 39 4.33 4.00 16.92
N ARG A 40 3.72 3.52 15.85
CA ARG A 40 3.81 4.14 14.54
C ARG A 40 2.69 5.17 14.35
N ILE A 41 3.07 6.36 13.89
CA ILE A 41 2.15 7.42 13.48
C ILE A 41 2.35 7.78 12.01
N CYS A 42 1.29 8.30 11.39
CA CYS A 42 1.38 8.91 10.06
C CYS A 42 1.71 10.39 10.22
N VAL A 43 2.63 10.92 9.42
CA VAL A 43 3.07 12.31 9.46
C VAL A 43 2.92 12.96 8.08
N GLU A 44 2.58 14.24 8.08
CA GLU A 44 2.43 15.10 6.91
C GLU A 44 3.24 16.39 7.11
N ASN A 45 3.65 17.03 6.02
CA ASN A 45 4.47 18.24 6.02
C ASN A 45 5.81 18.08 6.77
N MET A 46 6.36 16.86 6.77
CA MET A 46 7.63 16.50 7.42
C MET A 46 8.70 16.15 6.38
N ALA A 47 8.96 17.07 5.45
CA ALA A 47 9.81 16.83 4.28
C ALA A 47 9.37 15.59 3.48
N GLN A 48 10.20 14.55 3.43
CA GLN A 48 9.95 13.30 2.70
C GLN A 48 9.37 12.18 3.58
N TYR A 49 9.25 12.40 4.89
CA TYR A 49 8.79 11.38 5.84
C TYR A 49 7.28 11.21 5.79
N THR A 50 6.83 9.95 5.75
CA THR A 50 5.41 9.58 5.73
C THR A 50 4.95 9.03 7.07
N HIS A 51 5.87 8.44 7.83
CA HIS A 51 5.59 7.88 9.13
C HIS A 51 6.68 8.25 10.14
N ALA A 52 6.39 8.05 11.42
CA ALA A 52 7.40 8.11 12.45
C ALA A 52 7.11 7.06 13.53
N ASP A 53 8.17 6.39 13.97
CA ASP A 53 8.12 5.53 15.14
C ASP A 53 8.42 6.33 16.40
N ILE A 54 7.55 6.16 17.40
CA ILE A 54 7.61 6.89 18.66
C ILE A 54 7.75 5.89 19.79
N PHE A 55 8.74 6.12 20.64
CA PHE A 55 8.91 5.39 21.89
C PHE A 55 9.41 6.33 22.99
N PHE A 56 9.19 5.91 24.24
CA PHE A 56 9.61 6.64 25.43
C PHE A 56 10.76 5.90 26.10
N ASP A 57 11.81 6.64 26.45
CA ASP A 57 12.90 6.07 27.24
C ASP A 57 12.49 5.88 28.72
N ARG A 58 13.32 5.15 29.47
CA ARG A 58 13.18 4.94 30.93
C ARG A 58 13.17 6.23 31.78
N PHE A 59 13.50 7.39 31.18
CA PHE A 59 13.46 8.70 31.80
C PHE A 59 12.26 9.55 31.32
N GLY A 60 11.37 8.98 30.51
CA GLY A 60 10.18 9.65 29.97
C GLY A 60 10.48 10.64 28.84
N ARG A 61 11.68 10.61 28.26
CA ARG A 61 12.04 11.36 27.05
C ARG A 61 11.41 10.68 25.85
N ILE A 62 10.90 11.51 24.96
CA ILE A 62 10.27 11.08 23.72
C ILE A 62 11.34 10.99 22.63
N HIS A 63 11.38 9.84 21.97
CA HIS A 63 12.15 9.62 20.76
C HIS A 63 11.18 9.53 19.59
N ILE A 64 11.53 10.20 18.50
CA ILE A 64 10.78 10.18 17.25
C ILE A 64 11.80 9.80 16.18
N GLU A 65 11.57 8.67 15.53
CA GLU A 65 12.36 8.19 14.41
C GLU A 65 11.52 8.35 13.15
N PRO A 66 11.72 9.46 12.39
CA PRO A 66 11.03 9.67 11.14
C PRO A 66 11.45 8.58 10.17
N MET A 67 10.49 8.06 9.43
CA MET A 67 10.73 7.05 8.44
C MET A 67 9.88 7.30 7.21
N VAL A 68 10.44 6.90 6.09
CA VAL A 68 9.68 6.72 4.87
C VAL A 68 9.37 5.24 4.85
N VAL A 69 8.08 4.89 4.87
CA VAL A 69 7.70 3.52 4.50
C VAL A 69 7.93 3.44 3.00
N GLY A 70 9.12 2.97 2.62
CA GLY A 70 9.41 2.59 1.25
C GLY A 70 8.70 1.29 0.93
N GLU A 71 8.29 1.15 -0.31
CA GLU A 71 7.97 -0.17 -0.85
C GLU A 71 9.28 -0.98 -0.88
N PHE A 72 9.22 -2.26 -0.51
CA PHE A 72 10.39 -3.14 -0.51
C PHE A 72 10.86 -3.34 -1.95
N LEU A 73 11.74 -2.47 -2.43
CA LEU A 73 12.49 -2.72 -3.66
C LEU A 73 13.49 -3.87 -3.40
N PRO A 74 13.52 -4.92 -4.23
CA PRO A 74 14.62 -5.87 -4.23
C PRO A 74 15.94 -5.11 -4.42
N GLN A 75 16.95 -5.39 -3.59
CA GLN A 75 18.27 -4.80 -3.75
C GLN A 75 18.82 -5.13 -5.14
N GLU A 76 18.86 -4.15 -6.04
CA GLU A 76 19.77 -4.21 -7.17
C GLU A 76 21.15 -3.73 -6.73
N LYS A 77 22.09 -4.63 -6.97
CA LYS A 77 23.51 -4.46 -6.72
C LYS A 77 24.02 -3.23 -7.45
N LYS A 78 24.95 -2.54 -6.80
CA LYS A 78 25.93 -1.66 -7.45
C LYS A 78 26.39 -2.30 -8.76
N ASP A 79 26.20 -1.60 -9.87
CA ASP A 79 27.31 -1.36 -10.78
C ASP A 79 27.14 -0.01 -11.49
N SER A 80 28.30 0.56 -11.70
CA SER A 80 28.65 1.93 -12.02
C SER A 80 28.20 2.44 -13.40
N SER A 81 28.07 3.77 -13.47
CA SER A 81 28.31 4.65 -14.64
C SER A 81 27.15 4.88 -15.60
N SER A 82 26.42 5.98 -15.43
CA SER A 82 26.63 7.21 -16.21
C SER A 82 25.49 8.20 -15.99
N GLU A 83 25.86 9.47 -15.98
CA GLU A 83 25.01 10.65 -15.83
C GLU A 83 23.88 10.68 -16.86
N GLY A 84 22.72 11.20 -16.44
CA GLY A 84 21.59 11.49 -17.31
C GLY A 84 20.43 12.07 -16.51
N GLU A 85 20.36 13.40 -16.47
CA GLU A 85 19.20 14.16 -16.02
C GLU A 85 17.92 13.71 -16.76
N GLY A 86 16.80 13.58 -16.06
CA GLY A 86 15.53 13.28 -16.71
C GLY A 86 14.35 13.27 -15.77
N SER A 87 13.66 14.42 -15.73
CA SER A 87 12.21 14.63 -15.57
C SER A 87 11.38 13.68 -14.71
N GLY A 88 10.57 14.25 -13.81
CA GLY A 88 9.54 13.53 -13.08
C GLY A 88 8.56 12.82 -14.02
N GLU A 89 8.51 11.50 -13.88
CA GLU A 89 7.38 10.65 -14.27
C GLU A 89 6.93 9.90 -13.01
N PRO A 90 5.62 9.61 -12.86
CA PRO A 90 5.08 8.89 -11.71
C PRO A 90 5.79 7.54 -11.55
N PRO A 91 5.83 6.97 -10.34
CA PRO A 91 6.48 5.68 -10.11
C PRO A 91 5.87 4.67 -11.08
N VAL A 92 6.67 4.23 -12.05
CA VAL A 92 6.28 3.19 -13.00
C VAL A 92 6.13 1.92 -12.17
N ILE A 93 4.89 1.61 -11.78
CA ILE A 93 4.59 0.35 -11.09
C ILE A 93 4.90 -0.75 -12.10
N ASP A 94 6.00 -1.48 -11.85
CA ASP A 94 6.32 -2.66 -12.62
C ASP A 94 5.23 -3.70 -12.37
N VAL A 95 4.41 -3.90 -13.40
CA VAL A 95 3.21 -4.73 -13.35
C VAL A 95 3.54 -6.17 -12.99
N ARG A 96 4.69 -6.65 -13.47
CA ARG A 96 5.14 -8.02 -13.27
C ARG A 96 5.54 -8.23 -11.82
N VAL A 97 6.31 -7.30 -11.27
CA VAL A 97 6.71 -7.32 -9.86
C VAL A 97 5.50 -7.17 -8.93
N TRP A 98 4.57 -6.25 -9.26
CA TRP A 98 3.34 -6.08 -8.51
C TRP A 98 2.49 -7.35 -8.51
N TYR A 99 2.35 -8.00 -9.68
CA TYR A 99 1.59 -9.23 -9.79
C TYR A 99 2.24 -10.35 -8.97
N GLU A 100 3.54 -10.60 -9.08
CA GLU A 100 4.22 -11.66 -8.32
C GLU A 100 4.16 -11.45 -6.80
N LEU A 101 4.22 -10.19 -6.33
CA LEU A 101 4.29 -9.89 -4.89
C LEU A 101 2.92 -9.72 -4.22
N ILE A 102 1.97 -9.10 -4.92
CA ILE A 102 0.68 -8.66 -4.36
C ILE A 102 -0.46 -9.29 -5.15
N GLY A 103 -0.50 -9.05 -6.47
CA GLY A 103 -1.64 -9.37 -7.32
C GLY A 103 -1.98 -10.85 -7.35
N GLN A 104 -0.97 -11.72 -7.50
CA GLN A 104 -1.10 -13.15 -7.67
C GLN A 104 -1.73 -13.79 -6.44
N LYS A 105 -1.23 -13.50 -5.23
CA LYS A 105 -1.78 -14.08 -3.99
C LYS A 105 -3.26 -13.71 -3.78
N VAL A 106 -3.58 -12.43 -3.94
CA VAL A 106 -4.96 -11.95 -3.76
C VAL A 106 -5.86 -12.51 -4.86
N LEU A 107 -5.42 -12.50 -6.12
CA LEU A 107 -6.20 -13.05 -7.23
C LEU A 107 -6.39 -14.56 -7.07
N GLU A 108 -5.36 -15.32 -6.70
CA GLU A 108 -5.43 -16.77 -6.51
C GLU A 108 -6.42 -17.15 -5.39
N GLU A 109 -6.37 -16.45 -4.24
CA GLU A 109 -7.32 -16.65 -3.15
C GLU A 109 -8.75 -16.34 -3.60
N GLN A 110 -8.96 -15.19 -4.24
CA GLN A 110 -10.28 -14.79 -4.74
C GLN A 110 -10.79 -15.73 -5.85
N ILE A 111 -9.94 -16.16 -6.77
CA ILE A 111 -10.29 -17.08 -7.86
C ILE A 111 -10.68 -18.43 -7.27
N THR A 112 -9.91 -18.96 -6.32
CA THR A 112 -10.21 -20.24 -5.65
C THR A 112 -11.56 -20.20 -4.96
N ASP A 113 -11.81 -19.16 -4.16
CA ASP A 113 -13.10 -18.96 -3.49
C ASP A 113 -14.25 -18.80 -4.48
N LEU A 114 -14.06 -18.00 -5.53
CA LEU A 114 -15.08 -17.75 -6.54
C LEU A 114 -15.38 -18.99 -7.37
N ASN A 115 -14.36 -19.76 -7.74
CA ASN A 115 -14.49 -21.02 -8.46
C ASN A 115 -15.26 -22.06 -7.63
N ALA A 116 -14.94 -22.18 -6.34
CA ALA A 116 -15.69 -23.04 -5.41
C ALA A 116 -17.17 -22.64 -5.29
N ASN A 117 -17.48 -21.36 -5.48
CA ASN A 117 -18.83 -20.81 -5.50
C ASN A 117 -19.50 -20.83 -6.88
N GLY A 118 -18.88 -21.43 -7.90
CA GLY A 118 -19.42 -21.57 -9.26
C GLY A 118 -19.29 -20.33 -10.14
N HIS A 119 -18.42 -19.38 -9.79
CA HIS A 119 -18.07 -18.25 -10.64
C HIS A 119 -16.85 -18.58 -11.50
N SER A 120 -16.81 -18.05 -12.71
CA SER A 120 -15.70 -18.20 -13.66
C SER A 120 -15.05 -16.87 -14.06
N ARG A 121 -15.48 -15.76 -13.42
CA ARG A 121 -14.93 -14.43 -13.67
C ARG A 121 -15.09 -13.48 -12.49
N LEU A 122 -14.21 -12.49 -12.45
CA LEU A 122 -14.25 -11.31 -11.60
C LEU A 122 -13.96 -10.05 -12.42
N SER A 123 -14.30 -8.89 -11.87
CA SER A 123 -13.96 -7.58 -12.44
C SER A 123 -13.16 -6.79 -11.41
N VAL A 124 -12.05 -6.22 -11.81
CA VAL A 124 -11.25 -5.28 -11.02
C VAL A 124 -11.56 -3.87 -11.51
N LYS A 125 -11.93 -2.96 -10.62
CA LYS A 125 -12.13 -1.55 -10.94
C LYS A 125 -10.79 -0.82 -11.00
N GLU A 126 -10.80 0.36 -11.61
CA GLU A 126 -9.61 1.21 -11.71
C GLU A 126 -8.98 1.60 -10.37
N ASN A 127 -9.78 1.62 -9.30
CA ASN A 127 -9.29 1.84 -7.95
C ASN A 127 -8.72 0.57 -7.27
N GLY A 128 -8.63 -0.57 -7.96
CA GLY A 128 -8.19 -1.85 -7.40
C GLY A 128 -9.29 -2.68 -6.74
N ASP A 129 -10.54 -2.21 -6.71
CA ASP A 129 -11.63 -2.99 -6.10
C ASP A 129 -12.02 -4.19 -6.95
N ILE A 130 -11.93 -5.39 -6.38
CA ILE A 130 -12.43 -6.63 -6.96
C ILE A 130 -13.94 -6.73 -6.68
N VAL A 131 -14.72 -6.75 -7.76
CA VAL A 131 -16.16 -6.92 -7.74
C VAL A 131 -16.58 -8.11 -8.61
N ILE A 132 -17.68 -8.75 -8.23
CA ILE A 132 -18.32 -9.80 -9.04
C ILE A 132 -19.77 -9.44 -9.34
N MET A 133 -20.29 -9.91 -10.47
CA MET A 133 -21.72 -9.78 -10.76
C MET A 133 -22.50 -10.98 -10.26
N ARG A 134 -23.32 -10.77 -9.22
CA ARG A 134 -24.23 -11.77 -8.67
C ARG A 134 -25.67 -11.31 -8.89
N GLN A 135 -26.46 -12.05 -9.67
CA GLN A 135 -27.89 -11.75 -9.92
C GLN A 135 -28.15 -10.29 -10.37
N LYS A 136 -27.35 -9.76 -11.29
CA LYS A 136 -27.38 -8.36 -11.77
C LYS A 136 -27.01 -7.28 -10.72
N LYS A 137 -26.43 -7.67 -9.59
CA LYS A 137 -25.84 -6.76 -8.60
C LYS A 137 -24.34 -6.94 -8.53
N GLU A 138 -23.60 -5.83 -8.49
CA GLU A 138 -22.18 -5.84 -8.18
C GLU A 138 -21.99 -6.11 -6.69
N VAL A 139 -21.13 -7.07 -6.35
CA VAL A 139 -20.75 -7.40 -4.98
C VAL A 139 -19.24 -7.23 -4.86
N PHE A 140 -18.82 -6.34 -3.96
CA PHE A 140 -17.43 -6.16 -3.58
C PHE A 140 -16.90 -7.39 -2.86
N ARG A 141 -15.66 -7.79 -3.19
CA ARG A 141 -15.00 -8.96 -2.62
C ARG A 141 -13.72 -8.59 -1.88
N ALA A 142 -12.82 -7.90 -2.55
CA ALA A 142 -11.51 -7.55 -2.02
C ALA A 142 -10.99 -6.28 -2.70
N HIS A 143 -9.89 -5.76 -2.19
CA HIS A 143 -9.21 -4.59 -2.74
C HIS A 143 -7.76 -4.96 -3.04
N LEU A 144 -7.28 -4.60 -4.22
CA LEU A 144 -5.90 -4.76 -4.66
C LEU A 144 -5.11 -3.50 -4.33
N GLU A 145 -4.19 -3.62 -3.38
CA GLU A 145 -3.30 -2.52 -3.00
C GLU A 145 -2.33 -2.20 -4.15
N SER A 146 -2.07 -0.91 -4.36
CA SER A 146 -1.17 -0.40 -5.42
C SER A 146 -1.49 -0.95 -6.82
N PHE A 147 -2.78 -1.10 -7.15
CA PHE A 147 -3.23 -1.63 -8.44
C PHE A 147 -2.69 -0.80 -9.63
N PRO A 148 -2.12 -1.43 -10.68
CA PRO A 148 -1.55 -0.72 -11.82
C PRO A 148 -2.57 0.16 -12.55
N GLU A 149 -2.11 1.32 -13.02
CA GLU A 149 -2.92 2.22 -13.82
C GLU A 149 -3.36 1.59 -15.14
N LYS A 150 -4.42 2.14 -15.74
CA LYS A 150 -5.04 1.65 -16.98
C LYS A 150 -4.07 1.52 -18.16
N SER A 151 -3.04 2.36 -18.21
CA SER A 151 -1.96 2.32 -19.19
C SER A 151 -1.19 1.00 -19.16
N HIS A 152 -1.10 0.39 -17.97
CA HIS A 152 -0.35 -0.82 -17.68
C HIS A 152 -1.20 -2.09 -17.68
N TRP A 153 -2.52 -1.97 -17.89
CA TRP A 153 -3.40 -3.14 -17.92
C TRP A 153 -3.09 -4.09 -19.08
N GLN A 154 -2.60 -3.58 -20.21
CA GLN A 154 -2.20 -4.46 -21.33
C GLN A 154 -1.04 -5.38 -20.94
N GLU A 155 -0.09 -4.89 -20.15
CA GLU A 155 1.01 -5.68 -19.61
C GLU A 155 0.51 -6.66 -18.54
N LEU A 156 -0.44 -6.22 -17.70
CA LEU A 156 -1.06 -7.09 -16.70
C LEU A 156 -1.80 -8.26 -17.37
N LEU A 157 -2.45 -8.03 -18.51
CA LEU A 157 -3.06 -9.09 -19.31
C LEU A 157 -2.04 -10.12 -19.79
N ALA A 158 -0.84 -9.67 -20.18
CA ALA A 158 0.23 -10.57 -20.62
C ALA A 158 0.69 -11.45 -19.44
N VAL A 159 0.91 -10.85 -18.27
CA VAL A 159 1.30 -11.57 -17.05
C VAL A 159 0.20 -12.55 -16.61
N LEU A 160 -1.06 -12.13 -16.58
CA LEU A 160 -2.19 -13.00 -16.26
C LEU A 160 -2.32 -14.19 -17.22
N SER A 161 -1.98 -13.99 -18.49
CA SER A 161 -2.01 -15.06 -19.49
C SER A 161 -0.97 -16.14 -19.24
N GLU A 162 0.15 -15.81 -18.57
CA GLU A 162 1.15 -16.81 -18.14
C GLU A 162 0.57 -17.79 -17.09
N ASP A 163 -0.36 -17.31 -16.26
CA ASP A 163 -1.07 -18.10 -15.23
C ASP A 163 -2.40 -18.70 -15.74
N GLU A 164 -2.57 -18.85 -17.06
CA GLU A 164 -3.79 -19.36 -17.71
C GLU A 164 -5.07 -18.51 -17.44
N LEU A 165 -4.91 -17.27 -16.96
CA LEU A 165 -6.00 -16.33 -16.72
C LEU A 165 -6.28 -15.47 -17.94
N LYS A 166 -7.55 -15.44 -18.37
CA LYS A 166 -8.01 -14.61 -19.49
C LYS A 166 -8.51 -13.28 -18.97
N GLY A 167 -7.69 -12.25 -19.10
CA GLY A 167 -8.11 -10.89 -18.81
C GLY A 167 -8.66 -10.15 -20.05
N ARG A 168 -9.57 -9.22 -19.83
CA ARG A 168 -10.11 -8.29 -20.84
C ARG A 168 -10.39 -6.93 -20.22
N ILE A 169 -9.98 -5.88 -20.91
CA ILE A 169 -10.30 -4.50 -20.51
C ILE A 169 -11.72 -4.14 -20.98
N ALA A 170 -12.57 -3.73 -20.05
CA ALA A 170 -13.95 -3.32 -20.28
C ALA A 170 -14.20 -1.91 -19.70
N GLY A 171 -13.88 -0.88 -20.48
CA GLY A 171 -14.03 0.50 -20.02
C GLY A 171 -13.07 0.80 -18.88
N ASN A 172 -13.57 1.10 -17.69
CA ASN A 172 -12.77 1.39 -16.47
C ASN A 172 -12.68 0.18 -15.53
N GLN A 173 -12.84 -1.02 -16.06
CA GLN A 173 -12.67 -2.26 -15.31
C GLN A 173 -11.84 -3.27 -16.11
N LEU A 174 -11.03 -4.05 -15.40
CA LEU A 174 -10.33 -5.20 -15.90
C LEU A 174 -11.11 -6.47 -15.53
N GLN A 175 -11.69 -7.14 -16.51
CA GLN A 175 -12.37 -8.42 -16.29
C GLN A 175 -11.36 -9.54 -16.38
N ILE A 176 -11.30 -10.40 -15.37
CA ILE A 176 -10.43 -11.57 -15.35
C ILE A 176 -11.32 -12.80 -15.29
N SER A 177 -11.05 -13.78 -16.15
CA SER A 177 -11.80 -15.03 -16.25
C SER A 177 -10.84 -16.20 -16.29
N TRP A 178 -11.26 -17.32 -15.71
CA TRP A 178 -10.52 -18.57 -15.67
C TRP A 178 -11.39 -19.68 -16.26
N VAL A 179 -10.74 -20.75 -16.72
CA VAL A 179 -11.38 -21.91 -17.34
C VAL A 179 -11.52 -23.03 -16.31
#